data_AF-A0A846J4C1-F1
#
_entry.id   AF-A0A846J4C1-F1
#
_cell.length_a   1.000
_cell.length_b   1.000
_cell.length_c   1.000
_cell.angle_alpha   90.00
_cell.angle_beta   90.00
_cell.angle_gamma   90.00
#
_symmetry.space_group_name_H-M   'P 1'
#
loop_
_entity.id
_entity.type
_entity.pdbx_description
1 polymer ?
#
loop_
_entity_poly.entity_id
_entity_poly.type
_entity_poly.pdbx_seq_one_letter_code
_entity_poly.pdbx_strand_id
1 'polypeptide(L)'
;ENGVLYQFWVKDLSTNSWTMIRDYGETNSFNYTPAKDGKYLIGIHVKDKYSKENLDDFIYENYDVSISKAKLEKVEVSYNGNVITNGEIGVGKNYVIKGYGNSENGVLYQFWVKD
;
A
#
# COMPACT_ATOMS: atom_id res chain seq x y z
N GLU A 1 -17.97 -10.75 -35.80
CA GLU A 1 -18.36 -10.10 -34.54
C GLU A 1 -18.01 -8.63 -34.61
N ASN A 2 -18.83 -7.78 -34.00
CA ASN A 2 -18.43 -6.41 -33.72
C ASN A 2 -17.43 -6.43 -32.55
N GLY A 3 -16.43 -5.54 -32.57
CA GLY A 3 -15.43 -5.48 -31.50
C GLY A 3 -16.02 -4.91 -30.20
N VAL A 4 -15.47 -5.32 -29.07
CA VAL A 4 -15.83 -4.79 -27.73
C VAL A 4 -14.78 -3.77 -27.29
N LEU A 5 -15.24 -2.65 -26.74
CA LEU A 5 -14.42 -1.62 -26.12
C LEU A 5 -14.59 -1.68 -24.60
N TYR A 6 -13.48 -1.50 -23.89
CA TYR A 6 -13.42 -1.53 -22.41
C TYR A 6 -12.94 -0.18 -21.88
N GLN A 7 -13.59 0.33 -20.84
CA GLN A 7 -13.18 1.54 -20.11
C GLN A 7 -12.99 1.18 -18.63
N PHE A 8 -11.94 1.73 -18.00
CA PHE A 8 -11.53 1.35 -16.65
C PHE A 8 -11.64 2.53 -15.69
N TRP A 9 -12.21 2.26 -14.51
CA TRP A 9 -12.48 3.23 -13.47
C TRP A 9 -12.02 2.74 -12.10
N VAL A 10 -11.63 3.68 -11.25
CA VAL A 10 -11.36 3.42 -9.83
C VAL A 10 -12.12 4.45 -8.99
N LYS A 11 -12.85 3.97 -7.98
CA LYS A 11 -13.42 4.81 -6.93
C LYS A 11 -12.60 4.64 -5.66
N ASP A 12 -12.12 5.74 -5.12
CA ASP A 12 -11.58 5.78 -3.78
C ASP A 12 -12.73 6.00 -2.78
N LEU A 13 -13.00 5.03 -1.90
CA LEU A 13 -14.11 5.10 -0.96
C LEU A 13 -13.84 6.05 0.21
N SER A 14 -12.58 6.42 0.47
CA SER A 14 -12.25 7.40 1.51
C SER A 14 -12.67 8.83 1.12
N THR A 15 -12.60 9.15 -0.17
CA THR A 15 -12.97 10.44 -0.75
C THR A 15 -14.28 10.37 -1.55
N ASN A 16 -14.87 9.18 -1.66
CA ASN A 16 -16.04 8.87 -2.47
C ASN A 16 -15.94 9.36 -3.93
N SER A 17 -14.72 9.41 -4.48
CA SER A 17 -14.42 10.04 -5.77
C SER A 17 -14.04 9.00 -6.84
N TRP A 18 -14.63 9.14 -8.03
CA TRP A 18 -14.32 8.32 -9.21
C TRP A 18 -13.21 8.95 -10.05
N THR A 19 -12.31 8.11 -10.54
CA THR A 19 -11.25 8.48 -11.49
C THR A 19 -11.29 7.51 -12.67
N MET A 20 -11.35 8.05 -13.89
CA MET A 20 -11.15 7.25 -15.10
C MET A 20 -9.65 6.99 -15.27
N ILE A 21 -9.25 5.72 -15.23
CA ILE A 21 -7.84 5.34 -15.38
C ILE A 21 -7.49 4.98 -16.83
N ARG A 22 -8.49 4.59 -17.62
CA ARG A 22 -8.33 4.37 -19.05
C ARG A 22 -9.66 4.52 -19.78
N ASP A 23 -9.66 5.29 -20.86
CA ASP A 23 -10.82 5.41 -21.74
C ASP A 23 -11.06 4.11 -22.56
N TYR A 24 -12.15 4.08 -23.32
CA TYR A 24 -12.54 2.99 -24.19
C TYR A 24 -11.43 2.56 -25.16
N GLY A 25 -11.10 1.27 -25.12
CA GLY A 25 -10.15 0.64 -26.03
C GLY A 25 -10.38 -0.87 -26.13
N GLU A 26 -9.80 -1.50 -27.15
CA GLU A 26 -10.03 -2.92 -27.45
C GLU A 26 -9.34 -3.89 -26.47
N THR A 27 -8.32 -3.42 -25.72
CA THR A 27 -7.63 -4.27 -24.73
C THR A 27 -8.47 -4.43 -23.47
N ASN A 28 -8.65 -5.65 -22.99
CA ASN A 28 -9.45 -6.00 -21.82
C ASN A 28 -8.70 -5.95 -20.47
N SER A 29 -7.51 -5.34 -20.43
CA SER A 29 -6.67 -5.28 -19.22
C SER A 29 -5.97 -3.93 -19.08
N PHE A 30 -5.62 -3.60 -17.84
CA PHE A 30 -4.87 -2.41 -17.46
C PHE A 30 -4.11 -2.66 -16.15
N ASN A 31 -2.87 -2.20 -16.05
CA ASN A 31 -2.08 -2.28 -14.82
C ASN A 31 -2.35 -1.07 -13.94
N TYR A 32 -2.78 -1.31 -12.70
CA TYR A 32 -3.07 -0.26 -11.73
C TYR A 32 -2.24 -0.46 -10.46
N THR A 33 -1.63 0.62 -9.96
CA THR A 33 -0.89 0.66 -8.70
C THR A 33 -1.55 1.66 -7.76
N PRO A 34 -2.22 1.22 -6.69
CA PRO A 34 -2.81 2.11 -5.70
C PRO A 34 -1.74 2.95 -4.99
N ALA A 35 -1.98 4.25 -4.83
CA ALA A 35 -1.03 5.16 -4.18
C ALA A 35 -1.15 5.18 -2.64
N LYS A 36 -2.29 4.74 -2.09
CA LYS A 36 -2.56 4.73 -0.64
C LYS A 36 -3.35 3.49 -0.24
N ASP A 37 -3.20 3.08 1.02
CA ASP A 37 -4.08 2.10 1.64
C ASP A 37 -5.52 2.62 1.74
N GLY A 38 -6.45 1.70 1.85
CA GLY A 38 -7.87 2.00 1.94
C GLY A 38 -8.71 1.10 1.06
N LYS A 39 -10.00 1.46 0.98
CA LYS A 39 -10.99 0.69 0.24
C LYS A 39 -11.28 1.33 -1.11
N TYR A 40 -11.34 0.51 -2.14
CA TYR A 40 -11.58 0.96 -3.51
C TYR A 40 -12.68 0.13 -4.17
N LEU A 41 -13.40 0.75 -5.11
CA LEU A 41 -14.16 0.03 -6.12
C LEU A 41 -13.37 0.09 -7.44
N ILE A 42 -13.11 -1.07 -8.05
CA ILE A 42 -12.59 -1.14 -9.41
C ILE A 42 -13.76 -1.39 -10.35
N GLY A 43 -13.86 -0.59 -11.40
CA GLY A 43 -14.94 -0.65 -12.37
C GLY A 43 -14.47 -0.86 -13.79
N ILE A 44 -15.23 -1.69 -14.51
CA ILE A 44 -15.04 -1.90 -15.94
C ILE A 44 -16.37 -1.64 -16.62
N HIS A 45 -16.38 -0.71 -17.57
CA HIS A 45 -17.50 -0.50 -18.47
C HIS A 45 -17.16 -1.12 -19.82
N VAL A 46 -18.17 -1.68 -20.49
CA VAL A 46 -18.01 -2.24 -21.84
C VAL A 46 -19.03 -1.65 -22.79
N LYS A 47 -18.68 -1.64 -24.08
CA LYS A 47 -19.64 -1.42 -25.16
C LYS A 47 -19.19 -2.03 -26.47
N ASP A 48 -20.14 -2.32 -27.35
CA ASP A 48 -19.90 -2.59 -28.76
C ASP A 48 -19.28 -1.36 -29.43
N LYS A 49 -18.29 -1.58 -30.30
CA LYS A 49 -17.58 -0.53 -31.05
C LYS A 49 -18.49 0.41 -31.85
N TYR A 50 -19.67 -0.05 -32.21
CA TYR A 50 -20.68 0.72 -32.95
C TYR A 50 -21.88 1.14 -32.09
N SER A 51 -21.87 0.83 -30.79
CA SER A 51 -22.90 1.32 -29.87
C SER A 51 -22.90 2.85 -29.85
N LYS A 52 -24.10 3.42 -29.88
CA LYS A 52 -24.32 4.87 -29.74
C LYS A 52 -24.50 5.28 -28.28
N GLU A 53 -24.58 4.31 -27.38
CA GLU A 53 -24.68 4.55 -25.95
C GLU A 53 -23.31 4.90 -25.35
N ASN A 54 -23.36 5.53 -24.18
CA ASN A 54 -22.13 5.83 -23.44
C ASN A 54 -21.44 4.55 -22.96
N LEU A 55 -22.23 3.56 -22.52
CA LEU A 55 -21.82 2.20 -22.14
C LEU A 55 -22.98 1.22 -22.41
N ASP A 56 -22.67 -0.06 -22.64
CA ASP A 56 -23.68 -1.11 -22.81
C ASP A 56 -23.86 -1.94 -21.53
N ASP A 57 -22.77 -2.19 -20.78
CA ASP A 57 -22.80 -2.91 -19.50
C ASP A 57 -21.61 -2.53 -18.60
N PHE A 58 -21.65 -2.88 -17.31
CA PHE A 58 -20.59 -2.61 -16.35
C PHE A 58 -20.54 -3.58 -15.16
N ILE A 59 -19.36 -3.68 -14.53
CA ILE A 59 -19.17 -4.33 -13.23
C ILE A 59 -18.35 -3.47 -12.29
N TYR A 60 -18.62 -3.57 -10.99
CA TYR A 60 -17.84 -2.94 -9.92
C TYR A 60 -17.52 -3.96 -8.82
N GLU A 61 -16.25 -4.03 -8.44
CA GLU A 61 -15.76 -4.95 -7.41
C GLU A 61 -15.02 -4.20 -6.30
N ASN A 62 -15.21 -4.63 -5.04
CA ASN A 62 -14.57 -4.02 -3.88
C ASN A 62 -13.20 -4.63 -3.61
N TYR A 63 -12.23 -3.78 -3.30
CA TYR A 63 -10.89 -4.19 -2.91
C TYR A 63 -10.38 -3.39 -1.72
N ASP A 64 -9.76 -4.09 -0.76
CA ASP A 64 -9.06 -3.51 0.37
C ASP A 64 -7.56 -3.51 0.09
N VAL A 65 -6.95 -2.33 -0.03
CA VAL A 65 -5.50 -2.14 -0.11
C VAL A 65 -5.00 -1.90 1.30
N SER A 66 -4.14 -2.79 1.80
CA SER A 66 -3.58 -2.69 3.16
C SER A 66 -2.08 -2.50 3.12
N ILE A 67 -1.57 -1.60 3.96
CA ILE A 67 -0.13 -1.52 4.24
C ILE A 67 0.15 -2.35 5.48
N SER A 68 1.08 -3.30 5.37
CA SER A 68 1.55 -4.08 6.51
C SER A 68 2.33 -3.19 7.48
N LYS A 69 1.88 -3.18 8.73
CA LYS A 69 2.54 -2.41 9.79
C LYS A 69 3.92 -2.99 10.10
N ALA A 70 4.91 -2.11 10.28
CA ALA A 70 6.21 -2.52 10.78
C ALA A 70 6.07 -3.15 12.18
N LYS A 71 6.87 -4.18 12.44
CA LYS A 71 6.99 -4.83 13.74
C LYS A 71 8.41 -4.72 14.24
N LEU A 72 8.58 -4.43 15.53
CA LEU A 72 9.87 -4.50 16.20
C LEU A 72 10.05 -5.91 16.77
N GLU A 73 11.08 -6.62 16.30
CA GLU A 73 11.35 -8.00 16.70
C GLU A 73 12.31 -8.07 17.88
N LYS A 74 13.28 -7.16 17.93
CA LYS A 74 14.33 -7.15 18.98
C LYS A 74 14.84 -5.75 19.24
N VAL A 75 15.22 -5.51 20.50
CA VAL A 75 16.08 -4.39 20.91
C VAL A 75 17.37 -4.96 21.48
N GLU A 76 18.49 -4.34 21.15
CA GLU A 76 19.81 -4.73 21.63
C GLU A 76 20.56 -3.50 22.13
N VAL A 77 21.13 -3.61 23.33
CA VAL A 77 22.05 -2.61 23.87
C VAL A 77 23.43 -3.25 23.93
N SER A 78 24.46 -2.54 23.46
CA SER A 78 25.84 -3.03 23.48
C SER A 78 26.81 -1.98 23.99
N TYR A 79 27.90 -2.44 24.58
CA TYR A 79 29.02 -1.64 25.08
C TYR A 79 30.33 -2.21 24.56
N ASN A 80 31.16 -1.38 23.93
CA ASN A 80 32.43 -1.81 23.31
C ASN A 80 32.26 -3.06 22.41
N GLY A 81 31.18 -3.12 21.64
CA GLY A 81 30.86 -4.23 20.73
C GLY A 81 30.24 -5.47 21.40
N ASN A 82 30.13 -5.51 22.73
CA ASN A 82 29.53 -6.63 23.46
C ASN A 82 28.08 -6.33 23.85
N VAL A 83 27.18 -7.27 23.58
CA VAL A 83 25.75 -7.15 23.94
C VAL A 83 25.57 -7.28 25.45
N ILE A 84 24.77 -6.38 26.02
CA ILE A 84 24.42 -6.36 27.44
C ILE A 84 23.14 -7.18 27.61
N THR A 85 23.22 -8.22 28.44
CA THR A 85 22.09 -9.14 28.70
C THR A 85 21.60 -9.10 30.14
N ASN A 86 22.38 -8.55 31.06
CA ASN A 86 22.04 -8.45 32.48
C ASN A 86 21.15 -7.24 32.82
N GLY A 87 20.88 -6.36 31.86
CA GLY A 87 20.05 -5.17 32.06
C GLY A 87 20.71 -4.03 32.82
N GLU A 88 22.01 -4.10 33.10
CA GLU A 88 22.72 -3.09 33.87
C GLU A 88 23.53 -2.16 32.95
N ILE A 89 23.28 -0.85 33.07
CA ILE A 89 24.03 0.20 32.38
C ILE A 89 24.61 1.17 33.42
N GLY A 90 25.80 1.72 33.13
CA GLY A 90 26.55 2.59 34.01
C GLY A 90 26.60 4.03 33.52
N VAL A 91 26.70 4.96 34.46
CA VAL A 91 26.81 6.40 34.19
C VAL A 91 28.12 6.71 33.46
N GLY A 92 28.08 7.65 32.50
CA GLY A 92 29.26 8.13 31.76
C GLY A 92 29.80 7.18 30.70
N LYS A 93 29.09 6.07 30.41
CA LYS A 93 29.47 5.11 29.37
C LYS A 93 28.70 5.37 28.06
N ASN A 94 29.35 5.10 26.93
CA ASN A 94 28.75 5.23 25.60
C ASN A 94 28.21 3.88 25.13
N TYR A 95 26.89 3.77 25.05
CA TYR A 95 26.19 2.55 24.64
C TYR A 95 25.61 2.69 23.23
N VAL A 96 25.61 1.59 22.48
CA VAL A 96 24.93 1.51 21.19
C VAL A 96 23.61 0.79 21.37
N ILE A 97 22.51 1.45 21.01
CA ILE A 97 21.16 0.88 21.02
C ILE A 97 20.76 0.58 19.57
N LYS A 98 20.32 -0.65 19.31
CA LYS A 98 19.83 -1.11 18.00
C LYS A 98 18.42 -1.65 18.12
N GLY A 99 17.55 -1.23 17.20
CA GLY A 99 16.25 -1.86 16.97
C GLY A 99 16.31 -2.71 15.71
N TYR A 100 15.70 -3.88 15.76
CA TYR A 100 15.54 -4.79 14.62
C TYR A 100 14.06 -4.84 14.26
N GLY A 101 13.66 -4.02 13.30
CA GLY A 101 12.30 -3.98 12.79
C GLY A 101 12.17 -4.69 11.45
N ASN A 102 10.94 -5.07 11.12
CA ASN A 102 10.58 -5.76 9.90
C ASN A 102 9.27 -5.20 9.32
N SER A 103 9.23 -4.98 8.01
CA SER A 103 8.05 -4.53 7.24
C SER A 103 8.27 -4.84 5.75
N GLU A 104 7.21 -5.18 5.02
CA GLU A 104 7.26 -5.41 3.58
C GLU A 104 7.66 -4.14 2.80
N ASN A 105 7.35 -2.96 3.36
CA ASN A 105 7.58 -1.66 2.70
C ASN A 105 8.80 -0.91 3.26
N GLY A 106 9.64 -1.58 4.05
CA GLY A 106 10.79 -0.98 4.73
C GLY A 106 10.44 -0.39 6.10
N VAL A 107 11.48 -0.12 6.89
CA VAL A 107 11.35 0.23 8.31
C VAL A 107 11.97 1.59 8.58
N LEU A 108 11.24 2.43 9.30
CA LEU A 108 11.76 3.69 9.85
C LEU A 108 11.89 3.56 11.37
N TYR A 109 12.96 4.10 11.92
CA TYR A 109 13.24 4.05 13.36
C TYR A 109 13.22 5.46 13.96
N GLN A 110 12.68 5.54 15.18
CA GLN A 110 12.78 6.72 16.03
C GLN A 110 13.16 6.26 17.43
N PHE A 111 14.17 6.90 18.02
CA PHE A 111 14.70 6.55 19.33
C PHE A 111 14.37 7.66 20.32
N TRP A 112 13.91 7.26 21.51
CA TRP A 112 13.55 8.17 22.58
C TRP A 112 14.19 7.70 23.88
N VAL A 113 14.68 8.65 24.66
CA VAL A 113 15.08 8.44 26.05
C VAL A 113 14.19 9.30 26.91
N LYS A 114 13.70 8.74 28.01
CA LYS A 114 12.91 9.46 29.01
C LYS A 114 13.65 9.35 30.34
N ASP A 115 13.94 10.51 30.93
CA ASP A 115 14.49 10.65 32.28
C ASP A 115 13.38 10.65 33.34
#